data_AF-F3AGH4-F1
#
_entry.id   AF-F3AGH4-F1
#
_cell.length_a   1.000
_cell.length_b   1.000
_cell.length_c   1.000
_cell.angle_alpha   90.00
_cell.angle_beta   90.00
_cell.angle_gamma   90.00
#
_symmetry.space_group_name_H-M   'P 1'
#
loop_
_entity.id
_entity.type
_entity.pdbx_description
1 polymer ?
#
loop_
_entity_poly.entity_id
_entity_poly.type
_entity_poly.pdbx_seq_one_letter_code
_entity_poly.pdbx_strand_id
1 'polypeptide(L)'
;MYKIAVVGDYDSIYGFATLGLDTFPVADRKEAEEKIEALASQEYGIIYITEALAAECKNVIEKYQERILPAIIQIPGVSGNTGDGVQGVKNSVEQAVGSDILFSNN
;
A
#
# COMPACT_ATOMS: atom_id res chain seq x y z
N MET A 1 15.60 9.62 10.91
CA MET A 1 14.35 8.93 11.29
C MET A 1 13.53 8.82 10.02
N TYR A 2 13.07 7.62 9.66
CA TYR A 2 12.32 7.43 8.43
C TYR A 2 10.94 8.08 8.52
N LYS A 3 10.50 8.68 7.43
CA LYS A 3 9.19 9.32 7.29
C LYS A 3 8.12 8.30 6.90
N ILE A 4 6.85 8.68 7.05
CA ILE A 4 5.69 7.87 6.63
C ILE A 4 4.89 8.70 5.63
N ALA A 5 4.61 8.09 4.48
CA ALA A 5 3.77 8.66 3.43
C ALA A 5 2.42 7.96 3.37
N VAL A 6 1.39 8.69 2.97
CA VAL A 6 0.06 8.15 2.64
C VAL A 6 -0.34 8.64 1.26
N VAL A 7 -0.62 7.71 0.33
CA VAL A 7 -0.96 7.98 -1.07
C VAL A 7 -2.37 7.46 -1.34
N GLY A 8 -3.23 8.27 -1.96
CA GLY A 8 -4.60 7.87 -2.26
C GLY A 8 -5.44 9.02 -2.76
N ASP A 9 -6.75 8.80 -2.88
CA ASP A 9 -7.70 9.89 -3.11
C ASP A 9 -7.76 10.82 -1.88
N TYR A 10 -8.01 12.10 -2.12
CA TYR A 10 -7.97 13.13 -1.09
C TYR A 10 -8.91 12.80 0.09
N ASP A 11 -10.13 12.35 -0.20
CA ASP A 11 -11.17 12.08 0.80
C ASP A 11 -10.79 10.91 1.72
N SER A 12 -10.01 9.94 1.25
CA SER A 12 -9.51 8.83 2.05
C SER A 12 -8.33 9.21 2.95
N ILE A 13 -7.49 10.15 2.52
CA ILE A 13 -6.17 10.32 3.15
C ILE A 13 -6.02 11.60 3.98
N TYR A 14 -6.87 12.63 3.79
CA TYR A 14 -6.67 13.94 4.42
C TYR A 14 -6.57 13.87 5.95
N GLY A 15 -7.28 12.92 6.58
CA GLY A 15 -7.26 12.71 8.03
C GLY A 15 -5.88 12.37 8.58
N PHE A 16 -5.03 11.70 7.80
CA PHE A 16 -3.68 11.30 8.23
C PHE A 16 -2.73 12.49 8.40
N ALA A 17 -2.95 13.60 7.70
CA ALA A 17 -2.17 14.82 7.87
C ALA A 17 -2.28 15.37 9.30
N THR A 18 -3.44 15.19 9.95
CA THR A 18 -3.66 15.62 11.35
C THR A 18 -2.81 14.83 12.35
N LEU A 19 -2.35 13.65 11.96
CA LEU A 19 -1.46 12.78 12.74
C LEU A 19 0.02 13.02 12.43
N GLY A 20 0.35 14.00 11.56
CA GLY A 20 1.71 14.34 11.18
C GLY A 20 2.33 13.42 10.13
N LEU A 21 1.52 12.67 9.38
CA LEU A 21 1.98 11.88 8.23
C LEU A 21 1.95 12.74 6.96
N ASP A 22 2.88 12.46 6.04
CA ASP A 22 2.93 13.16 4.75
C ASP A 22 1.87 12.57 3.81
N THR A 23 0.85 13.35 3.47
CA THR A 23 -0.25 12.91 2.59
C THR A 23 -0.03 13.40 1.16
N PHE A 24 -0.17 12.50 0.19
CA PHE A 24 -0.01 12.77 -1.24
C PHE A 24 -1.28 12.36 -1.99
N PRO A 25 -2.23 13.28 -2.18
CA PRO A 25 -3.39 13.00 -3.00
C PRO A 25 -2.94 12.84 -4.46
N VAL A 26 -3.50 11.84 -5.15
CA VAL A 26 -3.22 11.58 -6.56
C VAL A 26 -4.52 11.36 -7.33
N ALA A 27 -4.55 11.80 -8.59
CA ALA A 27 -5.76 11.77 -9.41
C ALA A 27 -5.87 10.52 -10.28
N ASP A 28 -4.74 9.94 -10.70
CA ASP A 28 -4.70 8.80 -11.60
C ASP A 28 -3.53 7.85 -11.31
N ARG A 29 -3.59 6.67 -11.94
CA ARG A 29 -2.55 5.63 -11.88
C ARG A 29 -1.16 6.15 -12.20
N LYS A 30 -1.00 6.97 -13.24
CA LYS A 30 0.32 7.39 -13.71
C LYS A 30 0.98 8.29 -12.66
N GLU A 31 0.21 9.24 -12.13
CA GLU A 31 0.67 10.10 -11.03
C GLU A 31 1.03 9.27 -9.79
N ALA A 32 0.22 8.25 -9.47
CA ALA A 32 0.48 7.35 -8.36
C ALA A 32 1.79 6.55 -8.53
N GLU A 33 2.02 5.96 -9.71
CA GLU A 33 3.25 5.23 -10.01
C GLU A 33 4.50 6.14 -9.88
N GLU A 34 4.45 7.34 -10.47
CA GLU A 34 5.52 8.34 -10.37
C GLU A 34 5.74 8.77 -8.90
N LYS A 35 4.66 8.92 -8.11
CA LYS A 35 4.75 9.27 -6.71
C LYS A 35 5.43 8.18 -5.89
N ILE A 36 5.05 6.92 -6.09
CA ILE A 36 5.63 5.78 -5.37
C ILE A 36 7.14 5.69 -5.63
N GLU A 37 7.58 5.82 -6.88
CA GLU A 37 9.01 5.79 -7.22
C GLU A 37 9.79 6.98 -6.63
N ALA A 38 9.19 8.17 -6.65
CA ALA A 38 9.78 9.36 -6.04
C ALA A 38 9.93 9.21 -4.51
N LEU A 39 8.90 8.68 -3.83
CA LEU A 39 8.92 8.45 -2.39
C LEU A 39 9.91 7.34 -1.99
N ALA A 40 10.00 6.28 -2.80
CA ALA A 40 10.94 5.19 -2.56
C ALA A 40 12.41 5.60 -2.71
N SER A 41 12.68 6.69 -3.45
CA SER A 41 14.02 7.28 -3.59
C SER A 41 14.37 8.26 -2.45
N GLN A 42 13.43 8.51 -1.53
CA GLN A 42 13.57 9.41 -0.39
C GLN A 42 13.64 8.63 0.93
N GLU A 43 13.77 9.33 2.06
CA GLU A 43 13.87 8.71 3.40
C GLU A 43 12.50 8.26 3.96
N TYR A 44 11.64 7.66 3.14
CA TYR A 44 10.38 7.05 3.60
C TYR A 44 10.58 5.60 3.99
N GLY A 45 10.12 5.25 5.19
CA GLY A 45 10.16 3.88 5.70
C GLY A 45 8.91 3.08 5.33
N ILE A 46 7.76 3.77 5.32
CA ILE A 46 6.44 3.20 5.05
C ILE A 46 5.72 4.11 4.05
N ILE A 47 5.09 3.49 3.06
CA ILE A 47 4.15 4.14 2.14
C ILE A 47 2.82 3.42 2.30
N TYR A 48 1.85 4.07 2.94
CA TYR A 48 0.47 3.63 2.92
C TYR A 48 -0.17 3.98 1.57
N ILE A 49 -0.92 3.06 1.00
CA ILE A 49 -1.62 3.26 -0.27
C ILE A 49 -3.04 2.72 -0.18
N THR A 50 -4.03 3.44 -0.71
CA THR A 50 -5.41 2.91 -0.75
C THR A 50 -5.49 1.67 -1.64
N GLU A 51 -6.27 0.66 -1.23
CA GLU A 51 -6.36 -0.62 -1.94
C GLU A 51 -6.79 -0.46 -3.40
N ALA A 52 -7.77 0.42 -3.67
CA ALA A 52 -8.21 0.73 -5.02
C ALA A 52 -7.05 1.22 -5.91
N LEU A 53 -6.21 2.11 -5.38
CA LEU A 53 -5.07 2.64 -6.11
C LEU A 53 -3.94 1.60 -6.24
N ALA A 54 -3.73 0.79 -5.22
CA ALA A 54 -2.75 -0.28 -5.24
C ALA A 54 -3.08 -1.34 -6.32
N ALA A 55 -4.37 -1.62 -6.54
CA ALA A 55 -4.82 -2.53 -7.58
C ALA A 55 -4.44 -2.06 -9.00
N GLU A 56 -4.37 -0.75 -9.22
CA GLU A 56 -3.93 -0.14 -10.48
C GLU A 56 -2.39 -0.10 -10.61
N CYS A 57 -1.68 -0.04 -9.48
CA CYS A 57 -0.24 0.17 -9.40
C CYS A 57 0.57 -1.13 -9.12
N LYS A 58 0.01 -2.31 -9.33
CA LYS A 58 0.65 -3.61 -8.97
C LYS A 58 2.09 -3.73 -9.46
N ASN A 59 2.34 -3.41 -10.73
CA ASN A 59 3.65 -3.53 -11.36
C ASN A 59 4.74 -2.69 -10.67
N VAL A 60 4.41 -1.50 -10.14
CA VAL A 60 5.39 -0.66 -9.45
C VAL A 60 5.61 -1.15 -8.02
N ILE A 61 4.55 -1.61 -7.36
CA ILE A 61 4.59 -2.10 -5.97
C ILE A 61 5.43 -3.38 -5.86
N GLU A 62 5.29 -4.31 -6.82
CA GLU A 62 6.05 -5.57 -6.87
C GLU A 62 7.57 -5.33 -6.87
N LYS A 63 8.06 -4.23 -7.45
CA LYS A 63 9.50 -3.87 -7.45
C LYS A 63 10.08 -3.67 -6.04
N TYR A 64 9.21 -3.39 -5.06
CA TYR A 64 9.58 -3.11 -3.68
C TYR A 64 9.23 -4.25 -2.72
N GLN A 65 8.54 -5.29 -3.18
CA GLN A 65 8.07 -6.38 -2.31
C GLN A 65 9.21 -7.16 -1.64
N GLU A 66 10.34 -7.33 -2.32
CA GLU A 66 11.53 -8.01 -1.78
C GLU A 66 12.51 -7.04 -1.09
N ARG A 67 12.21 -5.74 -1.09
CA ARG A 67 13.08 -4.73 -0.47
C ARG A 67 12.67 -4.50 0.98
N ILE A 68 13.64 -4.18 1.83
CA ILE A 68 13.37 -3.80 3.21
C ILE A 68 12.62 -2.46 3.27
N LEU A 69 13.02 -1.49 2.43
CA LEU A 69 12.44 -0.15 2.39
C LEU A 69 12.18 0.32 0.95
N PRO A 70 11.12 1.13 0.74
CA PRO A 70 10.02 1.39 1.68
C PRO A 70 9.08 0.17 1.78
N ALA A 71 8.45 -0.03 2.94
CA ALA A 71 7.35 -0.98 3.08
C ALA A 71 6.06 -0.35 2.50
N ILE A 72 5.51 -0.94 1.44
CA ILE A 72 4.26 -0.46 0.82
C ILE A 72 3.08 -1.24 1.41
N ILE A 73 2.21 -0.56 2.15
CA ILE A 73 1.12 -1.17 2.92
C ILE A 73 -0.23 -0.68 2.42
N GLN A 74 -1.09 -1.62 2.04
CA GLN A 74 -2.44 -1.32 1.57
C GLN A 74 -3.37 -0.95 2.73
N ILE A 75 -4.21 0.08 2.54
CA ILE A 75 -5.23 0.53 3.49
C ILE A 75 -6.59 0.71 2.77
N PRO A 76 -7.72 0.58 3.47
CA PRO A 76 -9.02 0.88 2.87
C PRO A 76 -9.13 2.37 2.49
N GLY A 77 -9.90 2.67 1.45
CA GLY A 77 -10.30 4.03 1.09
C GLY A 77 -11.77 4.29 1.45
N VAL A 78 -12.28 5.48 1.10
CA VAL A 78 -13.70 5.88 1.25
C VAL A 78 -14.65 4.98 0.46
N SER A 79 -14.16 4.39 -0.62
CA SER A 79 -14.89 3.43 -1.45
C SER A 79 -15.01 2.04 -0.81
N GLY A 80 -14.35 1.82 0.34
CA GLY A 80 -14.30 0.54 1.05
C GLY A 80 -12.99 -0.24 0.88
N ASN A 81 -13.03 -1.49 1.34
CA ASN A 81 -11.94 -2.47 1.27
C ASN A 81 -12.21 -3.44 0.11
N THR A 82 -11.23 -3.68 -0.76
CA THR A 82 -11.30 -4.63 -1.89
C THR A 82 -11.00 -6.07 -1.47
N GLY A 83 -10.35 -6.25 -0.32
CA GLY A 83 -9.89 -7.53 0.23
C GLY A 83 -8.48 -7.90 -0.22
N ASP A 84 -7.84 -7.08 -1.07
CA ASP A 84 -6.55 -7.40 -1.69
C ASP A 84 -5.43 -7.53 -0.65
N GLY A 85 -5.46 -6.74 0.43
CA GLY A 85 -4.46 -6.85 1.49
C GLY A 85 -4.53 -8.20 2.21
N VAL A 86 -5.74 -8.65 2.54
CA VAL A 86 -5.98 -9.96 3.18
C VAL A 86 -5.61 -11.09 2.21
N GLN A 87 -5.94 -10.94 0.93
CA GLN A 87 -5.58 -11.90 -0.10
C GLN A 87 -4.04 -12.02 -0.24
N GLY A 88 -3.30 -10.92 -0.15
CA GLY A 88 -1.85 -10.92 -0.15
C GLY A 88 -1.26 -11.72 1.02
N VAL A 89 -1.83 -11.59 2.21
CA VAL A 89 -1.45 -12.41 3.38
C VAL A 89 -1.72 -13.88 3.12
N LYS A 90 -2.91 -14.23 2.61
CA LYS A 90 -3.27 -15.62 2.27
C LYS A 90 -2.31 -16.23 1.26
N ASN A 91 -2.01 -15.53 0.16
CA ASN A 91 -1.08 -15.98 -0.87
C ASN A 91 0.32 -16.24 -0.28
N SER A 92 0.79 -15.33 0.58
CA SER A 92 2.09 -15.47 1.24
C SER A 92 2.16 -16.70 2.15
N VAL A 93 1.07 -16.99 2.86
CA VAL A 93 0.94 -18.17 3.72
C VAL A 93 0.91 -19.45 2.90
N GLU A 94 0.11 -19.51 1.84
CA GLU A 94 0.06 -20.66 0.93
C GLU A 94 1.42 -20.92 0.27
N GLN A 95 2.12 -19.86 -0.14
CA GLN A 95 3.46 -19.98 -0.73
C GLN A 95 4.51 -20.49 0.27
N ALA A 96 4.48 -19.98 1.51
CA ALA A 96 5.48 -20.30 2.52
C ALA A 96 5.24 -21.67 3.19
N VAL A 97 3.98 -22.04 3.40
CA VAL A 97 3.58 -23.22 4.19
C VAL A 97 3.02 -24.35 3.31
N GLY A 98 2.56 -24.05 2.10
CA GLY A 98 1.95 -24.99 1.16
C GLY A 98 0.45 -25.21 1.38
N SER A 99 -0.15 -24.53 2.36
CA SER A 99 -1.59 -24.58 2.63
C SER A 99 -2.06 -23.29 3.31
N ASP A 100 -3.34 -22.99 3.16
CA ASP A 100 -3.96 -21.88 3.87
C ASP A 100 -4.21 -22.26 5.34
N ILE A 101 -3.26 -21.93 6.22
CA ILE A 101 -3.37 -22.22 7.66
C ILE A 101 -4.13 -21.14 8.43
N LEU A 102 -4.37 -19.96 7.85
CA LEU A 102 -4.97 -18.81 8.55
C LEU A 102 -6.47 -18.68 8.27
N PHE A 103 -6.93 -19.08 7.09
CA PHE A 103 -8.30 -18.84 6.64
C PHE A 103 -9.07 -20.12 6.23
N SER A 104 -8.52 -21.33 6.46
CA SER A 104 -9.19 -22.62 6.12
C SER A 104 -10.43 -23.00 6.94
N ASN A 105 -10.82 -22.23 7.97
CA ASN A 105 -11.89 -22.61 8.92
C ASN A 105 -13.14 -21.70 8.92
N ASN A 106 -13.47 -21.06 7.79
CA ASN A 106 -14.75 -20.38 7.61
C ASN A 106 -15.50 -20.88 6.37
#